data_AF-A0A0H0XXC4-F1
#
_entry.id   AF-A0A0H0XXC4-F1
#
_cell.length_a   1.000
_cell.length_b   1.000
_cell.length_c   1.000
_cell.angle_alpha   90.00
_cell.angle_beta   90.00
_cell.angle_gamma   90.00
#
_symmetry.space_group_name_H-M   'P 1'
#
loop_
_entity.id
_entity.type
_entity.pdbx_description
1 polymer ?
#
loop_
_entity_poly.entity_id
_entity_poly.type
_entity_poly.pdbx_seq_one_letter_code
_entity_poly.pdbx_strand_id
1 'polypeptide(L)'
;MKFAFALVTIMPLASLILACSPAPGPQQRSVEEVIAARSIEGEYVVTFVNEAVPLINIEDHEPTITIDAERIHFQSQCIYHDWAYERDAERLQTRPWTYPESGGVVGMCARGLSAGETAIIEAVGGADTIRFVPRGLWLTGDGGTLQMRFVPSDDQLAARDVDLTGSWNAQALDGSDLPVGIDLEASFDAIWWEPGCAGQGISYTIQGERFSAPEPGNPGMVCDIGFPPELTAIWSAMSEADTIEQTVNNGVLISGNGRSVLLAPNRGEAR
;
A
#
# COMPACT_ATOMS: atom_id res chain seq x y z
N MET A 1 -8.56 10.42 96.76
CA MET A 1 -8.37 9.46 95.65
C MET A 1 -9.44 9.68 94.60
N LYS A 2 -9.08 10.27 93.46
CA LYS A 2 -9.89 10.34 92.23
C LYS A 2 -8.91 10.11 91.08
N PHE A 3 -9.04 8.96 90.41
CA PHE A 3 -8.28 8.61 89.22
C PHE A 3 -8.96 9.25 88.00
N ALA A 4 -8.20 10.01 87.21
CA ALA A 4 -8.62 10.49 85.89
C ALA A 4 -8.02 9.55 84.83
N PHE A 5 -8.89 8.85 84.10
CA PHE A 5 -8.54 8.05 82.93
C PHE A 5 -8.34 8.98 81.72
N ALA A 6 -7.14 8.94 81.13
CA ALA A 6 -6.86 9.57 79.84
C ALA A 6 -7.28 8.62 78.71
N LEU A 7 -8.20 9.09 77.87
CA LEU A 7 -8.67 8.39 76.68
C LEU A 7 -7.62 8.56 75.57
N VAL A 8 -6.99 7.47 75.13
CA VAL A 8 -6.07 7.45 73.98
C VAL A 8 -6.89 7.22 72.72
N THR A 9 -7.01 8.24 71.88
CA THR A 9 -7.65 8.16 70.56
C THR A 9 -6.65 7.59 69.55
N ILE A 10 -6.89 6.37 69.08
CA ILE A 10 -6.12 5.74 68.00
C ILE A 10 -6.69 6.24 66.67
N MET A 11 -5.88 6.97 65.90
CA MET A 11 -6.20 7.47 64.57
C MET A 11 -5.78 6.40 63.53
N PRO A 12 -6.69 5.90 62.66
CA PRO A 12 -6.30 4.97 61.61
C PRO A 12 -5.58 5.71 60.48
N LEU A 13 -4.34 5.29 60.18
CA LEU A 13 -3.60 5.68 58.99
C LEU A 13 -4.29 5.06 57.76
N ALA A 14 -4.94 5.89 56.95
CA ALA A 14 -5.43 5.49 55.64
C ALA A 14 -4.27 5.51 54.64
N SER A 15 -3.77 4.33 54.27
CA SER A 15 -2.79 4.15 53.19
C SER A 15 -3.43 4.51 51.84
N LEU A 16 -3.05 5.65 51.28
CA LEU A 16 -3.32 6.01 49.89
C LEU A 16 -2.45 5.13 48.97
N ILE A 17 -3.05 4.08 48.40
CA ILE A 17 -2.47 3.36 47.27
C ILE A 17 -2.65 4.26 46.04
N LEU A 18 -1.61 5.00 45.67
CA LEU A 18 -1.49 5.59 44.33
C LEU A 18 -1.37 4.45 43.33
N ALA A 19 -2.50 4.07 42.74
CA ALA A 19 -2.51 3.21 41.57
C ALA A 19 -1.91 4.01 40.40
N CYS A 20 -0.66 3.74 40.06
CA CYS A 20 -0.11 4.16 38.77
C CYS A 20 -0.92 3.45 37.69
N SER A 21 -1.85 4.17 37.05
CA SER A 21 -2.43 3.71 35.79
C SER A 21 -1.29 3.52 34.80
N PRO A 22 -1.13 2.33 34.18
CA PRO A 22 -0.13 2.15 33.14
C PRO A 22 -0.39 3.20 32.05
N ALA A 23 0.67 3.84 31.57
CA ALA A 23 0.59 4.72 30.42
C ALA A 23 -0.12 3.98 29.28
N PRO A 24 -1.07 4.62 28.57
CA PRO A 24 -1.67 4.00 27.40
C PRO A 24 -0.52 3.58 26.47
N GLY A 25 -0.42 2.28 26.21
CA GLY A 25 0.55 1.75 25.26
C GLY A 25 0.34 2.37 23.88
N PRO A 26 1.33 2.30 22.98
CA PRO A 26 1.14 2.71 21.60
C PRO A 26 -0.14 2.03 21.06
N GLN A 27 -1.11 2.84 20.65
CA GLN A 27 -2.36 2.35 20.09
C GLN A 27 -2.03 1.60 18.80
N GLN A 28 -2.18 0.27 18.80
CA GLN A 28 -2.22 -0.53 17.59
C GLN A 28 -3.39 -0.03 16.75
N ARG A 29 -3.09 0.64 15.63
CA ARG A 29 -4.10 0.96 14.63
C ARG A 29 -4.62 -0.35 14.05
N SER A 30 -5.91 -0.42 13.76
CA SER A 30 -6.43 -1.59 13.08
C SER A 30 -5.87 -1.66 11.65
N VAL A 31 -5.77 -2.86 11.08
CA VAL A 31 -5.37 -3.05 9.67
C VAL A 31 -6.27 -2.24 8.74
N GLU A 32 -7.55 -2.10 9.10
CA GLU A 32 -8.55 -1.32 8.35
C GLU A 32 -8.24 0.19 8.37
N GLU A 33 -7.80 0.74 9.51
CA GLU A 33 -7.37 2.14 9.60
C GLU A 33 -6.11 2.41 8.77
N VAL A 34 -5.20 1.46 8.70
CA VAL A 34 -3.99 1.56 7.86
C VAL A 34 -4.34 1.54 6.37
N ILE A 35 -5.24 0.64 5.95
CA ILE A 35 -5.71 0.56 4.56
C ILE A 35 -6.48 1.83 4.18
N ALA A 36 -7.33 2.34 5.08
CA ALA A 36 -8.07 3.58 4.88
C ALA A 36 -7.14 4.79 4.74
N ALA A 37 -6.01 4.80 5.45
CA ALA A 37 -5.03 5.89 5.38
C ALA A 37 -4.15 5.83 4.11
N ARG A 38 -4.05 4.69 3.42
CA ARG A 38 -3.20 4.57 2.22
C ARG A 38 -3.84 5.33 1.07
N SER A 39 -3.13 6.32 0.53
CA SER A 39 -3.62 7.09 -0.63
C SER A 39 -3.68 6.22 -1.89
N ILE A 40 -4.71 6.44 -2.71
CA ILE A 40 -4.86 5.90 -4.07
C ILE A 40 -4.59 6.97 -5.13
N GLU A 41 -4.14 8.15 -4.71
CA GLU A 41 -3.84 9.26 -5.61
C GLU A 41 -2.55 8.99 -6.39
N GLY A 42 -2.54 9.42 -7.64
CA GLY A 42 -1.39 9.32 -8.54
C GLY A 42 -1.78 9.02 -9.98
N GLU A 43 -0.75 8.75 -10.77
CA GLU A 43 -0.90 8.38 -12.17
C GLU A 43 -0.77 6.86 -12.34
N TYR A 44 -1.61 6.32 -13.21
CA TYR A 44 -1.70 4.90 -13.47
C TYR A 44 -1.85 4.63 -14.97
N VAL A 45 -1.32 3.49 -15.40
CA VAL A 45 -1.58 2.91 -16.71
C VAL A 45 -2.51 1.70 -16.52
N VAL A 46 -3.58 1.63 -17.31
CA VAL A 46 -4.47 0.46 -17.29
C VAL A 46 -3.78 -0.70 -18.01
N THR A 47 -3.53 -1.79 -17.29
CA THR A 47 -2.87 -2.98 -17.83
C THR A 47 -3.85 -4.10 -18.17
N PHE A 48 -5.05 -4.08 -17.59
CA PHE A 48 -6.03 -5.14 -17.73
C PHE A 48 -7.45 -4.64 -17.48
N VAL A 49 -8.42 -5.10 -18.26
CA VAL A 49 -9.85 -4.85 -18.07
C VAL A 49 -10.66 -6.08 -18.47
N ASN A 50 -11.58 -6.53 -17.63
CA ASN A 50 -12.47 -7.67 -17.89
C ASN A 50 -11.75 -8.90 -18.47
N GLU A 51 -10.70 -9.34 -17.79
CA GLU A 51 -9.92 -10.52 -18.17
C GLU A 51 -9.06 -10.38 -19.45
N ALA A 52 -8.93 -9.17 -20.00
CA ALA A 52 -8.17 -8.91 -21.22
C ALA A 52 -7.24 -7.69 -21.10
N VAL A 53 -6.14 -7.70 -21.86
CA VAL A 53 -5.37 -6.48 -22.13
C VAL A 53 -6.27 -5.50 -22.89
N PRO A 54 -6.40 -4.24 -22.46
CA PRO A 54 -7.32 -3.31 -23.10
C PRO A 54 -6.92 -3.08 -24.56
N LEU A 55 -7.82 -3.43 -25.48
CA LEU A 55 -7.64 -3.18 -26.90
C LEU A 55 -8.00 -1.72 -27.20
N ILE A 56 -7.01 -0.83 -27.10
CA ILE A 56 -7.15 0.59 -27.47
C ILE A 56 -6.95 0.80 -28.98
N ASN A 57 -6.49 -0.23 -29.72
CA ASN A 57 -6.28 -0.22 -31.19
C ASN A 57 -5.37 0.92 -31.69
N ILE A 58 -4.45 1.39 -30.86
CA ILE A 58 -3.48 2.41 -31.22
C ILE A 58 -2.12 2.06 -30.61
N GLU A 59 -1.11 1.97 -31.46
CA GLU A 59 0.27 1.69 -31.08
C GLU A 59 0.82 2.81 -30.18
N ASP A 60 1.60 2.45 -29.17
CA ASP A 60 2.29 3.34 -28.22
C ASP A 60 1.39 4.30 -27.40
N HIS A 61 0.07 4.05 -27.37
CA HIS A 61 -0.86 4.84 -26.58
C HIS A 61 -1.55 3.98 -25.53
N GLU A 62 -0.94 3.92 -24.36
CA GLU A 62 -1.54 3.25 -23.20
C GLU A 62 -2.66 4.11 -22.59
N PRO A 63 -3.80 3.51 -22.21
CA PRO A 63 -4.85 4.18 -21.47
C PRO A 63 -4.37 4.54 -20.06
N THR A 64 -4.57 5.79 -19.66
CA THR A 64 -4.11 6.32 -18.36
C THR A 64 -5.28 6.65 -17.46
N ILE A 65 -5.05 6.53 -16.16
CA ILE A 65 -5.96 6.94 -15.09
C ILE A 65 -5.16 7.83 -14.15
N THR A 66 -5.63 9.04 -13.90
CA THR A 66 -5.12 9.92 -12.84
C THR A 66 -6.16 9.97 -11.73
N ILE A 67 -5.74 9.73 -10.49
CA ILE A 67 -6.60 9.86 -9.31
C ILE A 67 -6.04 11.01 -8.47
N ASP A 68 -6.87 12.01 -8.22
CA ASP A 68 -6.58 13.11 -7.31
C ASP A 68 -7.65 13.18 -6.21
N ALA A 69 -7.53 14.13 -5.28
CA ALA A 69 -8.45 14.25 -4.15
C ALA A 69 -9.93 14.48 -4.55
N GLU A 70 -10.20 14.90 -5.78
CA GLU A 70 -11.54 15.27 -6.24
C GLU A 70 -12.12 14.26 -7.24
N ARG A 71 -11.28 13.65 -8.08
CA ARG A 71 -11.75 12.85 -9.21
C ARG A 71 -10.82 11.71 -9.62
N ILE A 72 -11.43 10.76 -10.32
CA ILE A 72 -10.76 9.79 -11.18
C ILE A 72 -10.89 10.30 -12.61
N HIS A 73 -9.77 10.52 -13.28
CA HIS A 73 -9.67 10.99 -14.65
C HIS A 73 -9.10 9.89 -15.54
N PHE A 74 -9.91 9.36 -16.46
CA PHE A 74 -9.47 8.49 -17.53
C PHE A 74 -9.06 9.31 -18.74
N GLN A 75 -7.92 8.97 -19.36
CA GLN A 75 -7.52 9.53 -20.64
C GLN A 75 -6.96 8.45 -21.58
N SER A 76 -7.48 8.44 -22.80
CA SER A 76 -6.93 7.73 -23.95
C SER A 76 -6.88 8.67 -25.15
N GLN A 77 -5.69 9.24 -25.40
CA GLN A 77 -5.48 10.29 -26.38
C GLN A 77 -6.40 11.51 -26.14
N CYS A 78 -7.38 11.71 -27.02
CA CYS A 78 -8.36 12.79 -27.03
C CYS A 78 -9.74 12.36 -26.51
N ILE A 79 -9.88 11.11 -26.08
CA ILE A 79 -11.02 10.62 -25.30
C ILE A 79 -10.61 10.72 -23.83
N TYR A 80 -11.51 11.25 -23.02
CA TYR A 80 -11.33 11.27 -21.57
C TYR A 80 -12.66 11.06 -20.88
N HIS A 81 -12.65 10.62 -19.64
CA HIS A 81 -13.86 10.52 -18.84
C HIS A 81 -13.52 10.79 -17.38
N ASP A 82 -14.44 11.41 -16.66
CA ASP A 82 -14.18 11.85 -15.29
C ASP A 82 -15.29 11.32 -14.38
N TRP A 83 -14.89 10.92 -13.18
CA TRP A 83 -15.80 10.54 -12.09
C TRP A 83 -15.40 11.30 -10.84
N ALA A 84 -16.39 11.83 -10.13
CA ALA A 84 -16.19 12.11 -8.72
C ALA A 84 -16.22 10.77 -7.97
N TYR A 85 -15.50 10.67 -6.86
CA TYR A 85 -15.54 9.47 -6.04
C TYR A 85 -15.57 9.79 -4.55
N GLU A 86 -16.08 8.83 -3.79
CA GLU A 86 -15.93 8.75 -2.35
C GLU A 86 -15.32 7.39 -2.00
N ARG A 87 -14.42 7.36 -1.03
CA ARG A 87 -13.74 6.15 -0.60
C ARG A 87 -13.76 6.02 0.91
N ASP A 88 -14.05 4.81 1.37
CA ASP A 88 -13.91 4.40 2.77
C ASP A 88 -13.23 3.02 2.81
N ALA A 89 -11.97 2.98 3.25
CA ALA A 89 -11.10 1.80 3.14
C ALA A 89 -11.05 1.21 1.71
N GLU A 90 -11.56 -0.01 1.49
CA GLU A 90 -11.65 -0.63 0.16
C GLU A 90 -12.95 -0.28 -0.58
N ARG A 91 -13.97 0.27 0.11
CA ARG A 91 -15.23 0.64 -0.52
C ARG A 91 -15.04 1.89 -1.35
N LEU A 92 -15.44 1.83 -2.62
CA LEU A 92 -15.43 2.93 -3.57
C LEU A 92 -16.86 3.25 -3.98
N GLN A 93 -17.18 4.53 -4.17
CA GLN A 93 -18.41 4.94 -4.83
C GLN A 93 -18.04 5.96 -5.90
N THR A 94 -18.28 5.64 -7.16
CA THR A 94 -18.05 6.56 -8.28
C THR A 94 -19.37 7.18 -8.75
N ARG A 95 -19.29 8.41 -9.24
CA ARG A 95 -20.42 9.11 -9.85
C ARG A 95 -19.94 9.96 -11.02
N PRO A 96 -20.74 10.11 -12.09
CA PRO A 96 -20.34 10.93 -13.23
C PRO A 96 -19.90 12.33 -12.79
N TRP A 97 -18.75 12.77 -13.30
CA TRP A 97 -18.26 14.12 -13.02
C TRP A 97 -19.12 15.17 -13.73
N THR A 98 -19.45 16.22 -13.01
CA THR A 98 -20.16 17.38 -13.58
C THR A 98 -19.13 18.47 -13.87
N TYR A 99 -18.92 18.77 -15.15
CA TYR A 99 -17.98 19.80 -15.59
C TYR A 99 -18.59 21.19 -15.38
N PRO A 100 -18.14 21.95 -14.36
CA PRO A 100 -18.81 23.19 -13.97
C PRO A 100 -18.64 24.28 -15.04
N GLU A 101 -17.44 24.33 -15.64
CA GLU A 101 -17.04 25.40 -16.56
C GLU A 101 -17.60 25.22 -17.98
N SER A 102 -17.94 23.98 -18.36
CA SER A 102 -18.43 23.68 -19.71
C SER A 102 -19.95 23.49 -19.79
N GLY A 103 -20.67 23.77 -18.70
CA GLY A 103 -22.11 23.53 -18.63
C GLY A 103 -22.47 22.04 -18.80
N GLY A 104 -21.57 21.14 -18.39
CA GLY A 104 -21.72 19.69 -18.56
C GLY A 104 -21.40 19.16 -19.96
N VAL A 105 -20.95 19.99 -20.89
CA VAL A 105 -20.55 19.55 -22.24
C VAL A 105 -19.08 19.18 -22.24
N VAL A 106 -18.76 17.96 -22.65
CA VAL A 106 -17.39 17.46 -22.74
C VAL A 106 -16.99 17.42 -24.21
N GLY A 107 -15.93 18.15 -24.58
CA GLY A 107 -15.42 18.16 -25.94
C GLY A 107 -14.38 17.07 -26.12
N MET A 108 -14.76 15.94 -26.73
CA MET A 108 -13.82 14.90 -27.15
C MET A 108 -13.65 14.91 -28.67
N CYS A 109 -12.57 14.31 -29.16
CA CYS A 109 -12.41 14.12 -30.60
C CYS A 109 -13.56 13.29 -31.19
N ALA A 110 -13.92 13.57 -32.44
CA ALA A 110 -15.05 12.93 -33.14
C ALA A 110 -14.76 11.49 -33.60
N ARG A 111 -14.07 10.69 -32.78
CA ARG A 111 -13.93 9.25 -32.98
C ARG A 111 -14.86 8.51 -32.01
N GLY A 112 -15.39 7.38 -32.45
CA GLY A 112 -16.11 6.47 -31.55
C GLY A 112 -15.17 5.89 -30.48
N LEU A 113 -15.77 5.41 -29.39
CA LEU A 113 -15.04 4.63 -28.38
C LEU A 113 -14.65 3.28 -28.96
N SER A 114 -13.43 2.84 -28.66
CA SER A 114 -13.03 1.45 -28.85
C SER A 114 -13.70 0.54 -27.82
N ALA A 115 -13.63 -0.78 -28.04
CA ALA A 115 -14.13 -1.75 -27.08
C ALA A 115 -13.37 -1.66 -25.74
N GLY A 116 -12.05 -1.46 -25.77
CA GLY A 116 -11.24 -1.28 -24.57
C GLY A 116 -11.61 -0.01 -23.80
N GLU A 117 -11.85 1.11 -24.48
CA GLU A 117 -12.26 2.36 -23.84
C GLU A 117 -13.64 2.24 -23.20
N THR A 118 -14.58 1.59 -23.89
CA THR A 118 -15.92 1.33 -23.36
C THR A 118 -15.83 0.49 -22.09
N ALA A 119 -15.07 -0.60 -22.12
CA ALA A 119 -14.88 -1.48 -20.98
C ALA A 119 -14.22 -0.77 -19.78
N ILE A 120 -13.24 0.11 -20.02
CA ILE A 120 -12.61 0.90 -18.94
C ILE A 120 -13.62 1.87 -18.33
N ILE A 121 -14.37 2.61 -19.16
CA ILE A 121 -15.39 3.56 -18.71
C ILE A 121 -16.47 2.85 -17.87
N GLU A 122 -16.93 1.68 -18.32
CA GLU A 122 -17.89 0.86 -17.58
C GLU A 122 -17.30 0.35 -16.26
N ALA A 123 -16.09 -0.20 -16.27
CA ALA A 123 -15.43 -0.75 -15.09
C ALA A 123 -15.21 0.32 -14.00
N VAL A 124 -14.73 1.52 -14.35
CA VAL A 124 -14.56 2.61 -13.38
C VAL A 124 -15.92 3.15 -12.91
N GLY A 125 -16.86 3.36 -13.84
CA GLY A 125 -18.19 3.91 -13.52
C GLY A 125 -19.08 2.98 -12.68
N GLY A 126 -18.80 1.68 -12.69
CA GLY A 126 -19.48 0.67 -11.88
C GLY A 126 -18.66 0.12 -10.72
N ALA A 127 -17.47 0.65 -10.45
CA ALA A 127 -16.61 0.15 -9.38
C ALA A 127 -17.19 0.47 -7.99
N ASP A 128 -17.29 -0.56 -7.15
CA ASP A 128 -17.70 -0.43 -5.74
C ASP A 128 -16.59 -0.81 -4.75
N THR A 129 -15.50 -1.37 -5.26
CA THR A 129 -14.37 -1.87 -4.49
C THR A 129 -13.06 -1.46 -5.18
N ILE A 130 -12.10 -1.01 -4.38
CA ILE A 130 -10.72 -0.73 -4.81
C ILE A 130 -9.74 -1.40 -3.86
N ARG A 131 -8.77 -2.11 -4.42
CA ARG A 131 -7.73 -2.81 -3.68
C ARG A 131 -6.36 -2.45 -4.20
N PHE A 132 -5.40 -2.42 -3.28
CA PHE A 132 -4.01 -2.46 -3.67
C PHE A 132 -3.65 -3.89 -4.07
N VAL A 133 -3.02 -4.02 -5.22
CA VAL A 133 -2.47 -5.28 -5.72
C VAL A 133 -0.99 -5.09 -6.02
N PRO A 134 -0.22 -6.18 -6.19
CA PRO A 134 1.13 -6.07 -6.72
C PRO A 134 1.18 -5.15 -7.95
N ARG A 135 2.06 -4.16 -7.91
CA ARG A 135 2.31 -3.16 -8.97
C ARG A 135 1.24 -2.08 -9.18
N GLY A 136 0.17 -2.01 -8.38
CA GLY A 136 -0.76 -0.88 -8.41
C GLY A 136 -2.13 -1.15 -7.80
N LEU A 137 -3.19 -0.93 -8.56
CA LEU A 137 -4.58 -0.95 -8.09
C LEU A 137 -5.44 -1.95 -8.89
N TRP A 138 -6.43 -2.51 -8.20
CA TRP A 138 -7.45 -3.36 -8.77
C TRP A 138 -8.83 -2.87 -8.37
N LEU A 139 -9.68 -2.58 -9.35
CA LEU A 139 -11.06 -2.14 -9.14
C LEU A 139 -12.00 -3.28 -9.53
N THR A 140 -13.08 -3.43 -8.79
CA THR A 140 -14.19 -4.33 -9.12
C THR A 140 -15.55 -3.70 -8.84
N GLY A 141 -16.56 -4.14 -9.57
CA GLY A 141 -17.97 -3.85 -9.28
C GLY A 141 -18.87 -4.33 -10.43
N ASP A 142 -20.07 -3.77 -10.52
CA ASP A 142 -21.07 -4.13 -11.55
C ASP A 142 -20.59 -3.83 -12.98
N GLY A 143 -19.64 -2.90 -13.13
CA GLY A 143 -19.01 -2.56 -14.42
C GLY A 143 -17.90 -3.52 -14.87
N GLY A 144 -17.52 -4.47 -14.02
CA GLY A 144 -16.46 -5.44 -14.29
C GLY A 144 -15.20 -5.23 -13.45
N THR A 145 -14.05 -5.58 -14.00
CA THR A 145 -12.75 -5.54 -13.31
C THR A 145 -11.72 -4.72 -14.08
N LEU A 146 -10.84 -4.02 -13.35
CA LEU A 146 -9.80 -3.17 -13.92
C LEU A 146 -8.52 -3.31 -13.09
N GLN A 147 -7.39 -3.62 -13.74
CA GLN A 147 -6.06 -3.52 -13.13
C GLN A 147 -5.31 -2.33 -13.70
N MET A 148 -4.65 -1.60 -12.81
CA MET A 148 -3.84 -0.45 -13.17
C MET A 148 -2.48 -0.54 -12.48
N ARG A 149 -1.43 -0.19 -13.21
CA ARG A 149 -0.06 -0.11 -12.73
C ARG A 149 0.27 1.34 -12.38
N PHE A 150 0.85 1.56 -11.20
CA PHE A 150 1.30 2.89 -10.80
C PHE A 150 2.45 3.41 -11.68
N VAL A 151 2.43 4.70 -11.98
CA VAL A 151 3.48 5.42 -12.70
C VAL A 151 4.02 6.53 -11.78
N PRO A 152 5.25 6.40 -11.27
CA PRO A 152 5.84 7.46 -10.46
C PRO A 152 6.18 8.67 -11.33
N SER A 153 5.94 9.87 -10.80
CA SER A 153 6.42 11.12 -11.38
C SER A 153 7.94 11.27 -11.25
N ASP A 154 8.53 12.13 -12.08
CA ASP A 154 9.97 12.45 -12.02
C ASP A 154 10.41 12.95 -10.64
N ASP A 155 9.59 13.77 -9.99
CA ASP A 155 9.87 14.27 -8.64
C ASP A 155 9.84 13.15 -7.60
N GLN A 156 8.91 12.19 -7.72
CA GLN A 156 8.83 11.03 -6.84
C GLN A 156 10.03 10.08 -7.04
N LEU A 157 10.51 9.93 -8.28
CA LEU A 157 11.73 9.18 -8.57
C LEU A 157 12.96 9.88 -7.99
N ALA A 158 13.08 11.19 -8.21
CA ALA A 158 14.21 11.99 -7.73
C ALA A 158 14.26 12.14 -6.20
N ALA A 159 13.13 12.00 -5.52
CA ALA A 159 13.05 12.11 -4.07
C ALA A 159 13.60 10.88 -3.30
N ARG A 160 14.07 9.83 -3.99
CA ARG A 160 14.49 8.56 -3.37
C ARG A 160 15.94 8.26 -3.70
N ASP A 161 16.73 7.90 -2.70
CA ASP A 161 18.12 7.49 -2.92
C ASP A 161 18.24 6.03 -3.34
N VAL A 162 17.19 5.22 -3.11
CA VAL A 162 17.12 3.80 -3.43
C VAL A 162 15.83 3.48 -4.19
N ASP A 163 15.96 2.77 -5.31
CA ASP A 163 14.86 2.14 -6.05
C ASP A 163 14.84 0.64 -5.75
N LEU A 164 13.71 0.18 -5.20
CA LEU A 164 13.45 -1.23 -4.92
C LEU A 164 12.68 -1.91 -6.07
N THR A 165 12.38 -1.25 -7.18
CA THR A 165 11.63 -1.87 -8.27
C THR A 165 12.39 -3.05 -8.87
N GLY A 166 11.73 -4.20 -8.99
CA GLY A 166 12.28 -5.42 -9.59
C GLY A 166 12.33 -6.62 -8.64
N SER A 167 13.16 -7.59 -8.99
CA SER A 167 13.28 -8.87 -8.28
C SER A 167 14.45 -8.86 -7.29
N TRP A 168 14.17 -9.31 -6.07
CA TRP A 168 15.11 -9.33 -4.95
C TRP A 168 15.16 -10.72 -4.32
N ASN A 169 16.25 -10.98 -3.61
CA ASN A 169 16.41 -12.14 -2.77
C ASN A 169 16.78 -11.62 -1.37
N ALA A 170 15.92 -11.85 -0.38
CA ALA A 170 16.25 -11.58 1.01
C ALA A 170 17.30 -12.59 1.46
N GLN A 171 18.48 -12.11 1.86
CA GLN A 171 19.64 -12.96 2.17
C GLN A 171 20.00 -12.98 3.64
N ALA A 172 19.73 -11.91 4.38
CA ALA A 172 20.02 -11.84 5.81
C ALA A 172 18.92 -11.08 6.56
N LEU A 173 18.72 -11.50 7.81
CA LEU A 173 17.79 -10.90 8.77
C LEU A 173 18.57 -10.64 10.08
N ASP A 174 18.46 -9.43 10.61
CA ASP A 174 19.07 -9.00 11.86
C ASP A 174 20.59 -9.34 11.93
N GLY A 175 21.28 -9.16 10.79
CA GLY A 175 22.71 -9.42 10.62
C GLY A 175 23.11 -10.90 10.47
N SER A 176 22.15 -11.83 10.44
CA SER A 176 22.39 -13.26 10.25
C SER A 176 21.87 -13.74 8.90
N ASP A 177 22.67 -14.55 8.20
CA ASP A 177 22.27 -15.13 6.93
C ASP A 177 21.03 -16.02 7.10
N LEU A 178 20.10 -15.90 6.16
CA LEU A 178 18.97 -16.81 6.06
C LEU A 178 19.45 -18.18 5.55
N PRO A 179 18.92 -19.30 6.08
CA PRO A 179 19.31 -20.64 5.62
C PRO A 179 19.05 -20.86 4.12
N VAL A 180 18.00 -20.22 3.61
CA VAL A 180 17.62 -20.16 2.20
C VAL A 180 17.14 -18.74 1.92
N GLY A 181 17.66 -18.13 0.85
CA GLY A 181 17.22 -16.79 0.46
C GLY A 181 15.76 -16.81 -0.02
N ILE A 182 15.02 -15.75 0.29
CA ILE A 182 13.59 -15.65 -0.05
C ILE A 182 13.42 -14.69 -1.22
N ASP A 183 12.84 -15.19 -2.31
CA ASP A 183 12.58 -14.39 -3.51
C ASP A 183 11.42 -13.42 -3.29
N LEU A 184 11.69 -12.14 -3.48
CA LEU A 184 10.74 -11.05 -3.35
C LEU A 184 10.63 -10.31 -4.68
N GLU A 185 9.45 -9.80 -4.95
CA GLU A 185 9.17 -8.89 -6.04
C GLU A 185 8.79 -7.54 -5.47
N ALA A 186 9.22 -6.47 -6.10
CA ALA A 186 8.92 -5.13 -5.67
C ALA A 186 8.55 -4.21 -6.83
N SER A 187 7.68 -3.28 -6.51
CA SER A 187 7.26 -2.15 -7.32
C SER A 187 7.61 -0.87 -6.58
N PHE A 188 7.25 0.29 -7.13
CA PHE A 188 7.57 1.58 -6.56
C PHE A 188 7.13 1.74 -5.08
N ASP A 189 5.99 1.17 -4.68
CA ASP A 189 5.38 1.40 -3.37
C ASP A 189 5.01 0.11 -2.61
N ALA A 190 5.39 -1.06 -3.13
CA ALA A 190 5.09 -2.35 -2.50
C ALA A 190 6.16 -3.40 -2.80
N ILE A 191 6.39 -4.28 -1.83
CA ILE A 191 7.25 -5.47 -1.93
C ILE A 191 6.48 -6.68 -1.42
N TRP A 192 6.57 -7.81 -2.12
CA TRP A 192 5.80 -9.01 -1.82
C TRP A 192 6.60 -10.28 -2.14
N TRP A 193 6.15 -11.40 -1.58
CA TRP A 193 6.66 -12.74 -1.85
C TRP A 193 5.86 -13.42 -2.96
N GLU A 194 6.54 -14.14 -3.85
CA GLU A 194 5.91 -14.95 -4.90
C GLU A 194 5.70 -16.42 -4.44
N PRO A 195 4.56 -17.06 -4.75
CA PRO A 195 3.50 -16.57 -5.63
C PRO A 195 2.64 -15.50 -4.97
N GLY A 196 2.37 -14.40 -5.67
CA GLY A 196 1.58 -13.28 -5.15
C GLY A 196 0.18 -13.66 -4.65
N CYS A 197 -0.35 -14.83 -5.06
CA CYS A 197 -1.59 -15.38 -4.51
C CYS A 197 -1.52 -15.73 -3.01
N ALA A 198 -0.33 -15.81 -2.41
CA ALA A 198 -0.19 -15.95 -0.97
C ALA A 198 -0.51 -14.65 -0.20
N GLY A 199 -0.65 -13.51 -0.92
CA GLY A 199 -0.98 -12.22 -0.34
C GLY A 199 0.04 -11.73 0.69
N GLN A 200 1.29 -12.19 0.60
CA GLN A 200 2.37 -11.85 1.53
C GLN A 200 3.17 -10.67 0.99
N GLY A 201 3.08 -9.52 1.65
CA GLY A 201 3.85 -8.35 1.29
C GLY A 201 3.46 -7.14 2.11
N ILE A 202 4.17 -6.05 1.90
CA ILE A 202 3.92 -4.76 2.55
C ILE A 202 3.99 -3.64 1.53
N SER A 203 3.24 -2.59 1.78
CA SER A 203 3.46 -1.30 1.13
C SER A 203 4.58 -0.54 1.82
N TYR A 204 5.22 0.39 1.12
CA TYR A 204 6.27 1.20 1.72
C TYR A 204 6.39 2.57 1.03
N THR A 205 7.09 3.49 1.70
CA THR A 205 7.48 4.81 1.18
C THR A 205 8.96 5.01 1.43
N ILE A 206 9.64 5.67 0.49
CA ILE A 206 11.03 6.13 0.66
C ILE A 206 11.07 7.63 0.41
N GLN A 207 11.84 8.36 1.22
CA GLN A 207 12.20 9.77 1.03
C GLN A 207 13.67 9.98 1.40
N GLY A 208 14.52 10.18 0.40
CA GLY A 208 15.97 10.04 0.54
C GLY A 208 16.33 8.65 1.05
N GLU A 209 17.02 8.60 2.19
CA GLU A 209 17.36 7.37 2.93
C GLU A 209 16.28 6.96 3.94
N ARG A 210 15.19 7.73 4.12
CA ARG A 210 14.13 7.38 5.07
C ARG A 210 13.24 6.28 4.49
N PHE A 211 13.07 5.19 5.22
CA PHE A 211 12.11 4.13 4.91
C PHE A 211 10.91 4.19 5.86
N SER A 212 9.73 3.84 5.37
CA SER A 212 8.55 3.66 6.21
C SER A 212 7.65 2.62 5.58
N ALA A 213 7.24 1.64 6.38
CA ALA A 213 6.21 0.67 6.02
C ALA A 213 5.22 0.52 7.19
N PRO A 214 3.93 0.31 6.92
CA PRO A 214 3.00 -0.04 7.98
C PRO A 214 3.31 -1.44 8.53
N GLU A 215 2.73 -1.76 9.69
CA GLU A 215 2.73 -3.13 10.21
C GLU A 215 2.09 -4.07 9.16
N PRO A 216 2.69 -5.24 8.88
CA PRO A 216 2.12 -6.18 7.93
C PRO A 216 0.72 -6.61 8.35
N GLY A 217 -0.21 -6.59 7.40
CA GLY A 217 -1.54 -7.15 7.61
C GLY A 217 -1.50 -8.67 7.75
N ASN A 218 -2.61 -9.26 8.19
CA ASN A 218 -2.74 -10.71 8.19
C ASN A 218 -2.68 -11.26 6.75
N PRO A 219 -1.98 -12.38 6.51
CA PRO A 219 -2.00 -13.08 5.23
C PRO A 219 -3.42 -13.28 4.71
N GLY A 220 -3.73 -12.73 3.53
CA GLY A 220 -4.86 -13.20 2.76
C GLY A 220 -4.51 -14.58 2.21
N MET A 221 -4.93 -15.66 2.88
CA MET A 221 -4.76 -17.01 2.30
C MET A 221 -5.69 -17.13 1.08
N VAL A 222 -5.16 -16.87 -0.12
CA VAL A 222 -5.84 -17.20 -1.38
C VAL A 222 -5.37 -18.56 -1.93
N CYS A 223 -4.17 -19.02 -1.51
CA CYS A 223 -3.55 -20.27 -1.95
C CYS A 223 -3.16 -21.18 -0.75
N ASP A 224 -3.37 -22.50 -0.88
CA ASP A 224 -2.97 -23.55 0.07
C ASP A 224 -1.44 -23.86 0.00
N ILE A 225 -0.60 -22.83 0.07
CA ILE A 225 0.86 -22.98 0.03
C ILE A 225 1.41 -22.61 1.40
N GLY A 226 2.20 -23.52 2.00
CA GLY A 226 2.97 -23.22 3.20
C GLY A 226 4.03 -22.16 2.89
N PHE A 227 4.04 -21.07 3.66
CA PHE A 227 4.98 -19.98 3.49
C PHE A 227 6.22 -20.17 4.40
N PRO A 228 7.41 -19.70 3.98
CA PRO A 228 8.60 -19.70 4.81
C PRO A 228 8.34 -19.01 6.16
N PRO A 229 8.68 -19.64 7.31
CA PRO A 229 8.44 -19.04 8.63
C PRO A 229 9.19 -17.71 8.82
N GLU A 230 10.26 -17.48 8.08
CA GLU A 230 11.08 -16.28 8.13
C GLU A 230 10.37 -15.04 7.53
N LEU A 231 9.37 -15.22 6.66
CA LEU A 231 8.65 -14.11 6.03
C LEU A 231 8.01 -13.17 7.06
N THR A 232 7.38 -13.73 8.10
CA THR A 232 6.79 -12.93 9.18
C THR A 232 7.85 -12.05 9.86
N ALA A 233 9.05 -12.58 10.06
CA ALA A 233 10.14 -11.85 10.69
C ALA A 233 10.74 -10.77 9.75
N ILE A 234 10.81 -11.05 8.45
CA ILE A 234 11.21 -10.08 7.42
C ILE A 234 10.22 -8.90 7.39
N TRP A 235 8.92 -9.17 7.30
CA TRP A 235 7.91 -8.11 7.26
C TRP A 235 7.87 -7.29 8.55
N SER A 236 8.02 -7.94 9.71
CA SER A 236 8.17 -7.25 11.00
C SER A 236 9.41 -6.34 11.00
N ALA A 237 10.58 -6.84 10.59
CA ALA A 237 11.80 -6.03 10.52
C ALA A 237 11.66 -4.83 9.58
N MET A 238 11.00 -4.99 8.43
CA MET A 238 10.74 -3.88 7.52
C MET A 238 9.74 -2.87 8.10
N SER A 239 8.69 -3.30 8.80
CA SER A 239 7.73 -2.37 9.45
C SER A 239 8.34 -1.56 10.60
N GLU A 240 9.43 -2.06 11.19
CA GLU A 240 10.19 -1.38 12.24
C GLU A 240 11.36 -0.54 11.68
N ALA A 241 11.63 -0.64 10.38
CA ALA A 241 12.72 0.08 9.74
C ALA A 241 12.38 1.56 9.51
N ASP A 242 13.39 2.41 9.68
CA ASP A 242 13.32 3.86 9.44
C ASP A 242 14.34 4.32 8.40
N THR A 243 15.25 3.44 7.97
CA THR A 243 16.34 3.72 7.03
C THR A 243 16.42 2.68 5.92
N ILE A 244 16.85 3.13 4.75
CA ILE A 244 17.19 2.30 3.60
C ILE A 244 18.47 2.82 2.95
N GLU A 245 19.37 1.90 2.62
CA GLU A 245 20.65 2.22 1.98
C GLU A 245 21.01 1.22 0.88
N GLN A 246 21.64 1.72 -0.18
CA GLN A 246 22.27 0.85 -1.16
C GLN A 246 23.65 0.41 -0.66
N THR A 247 23.87 -0.89 -0.64
CA THR A 247 25.15 -1.49 -0.25
C THR A 247 26.14 -1.48 -1.41
N VAL A 248 27.42 -1.67 -1.09
CA VAL A 248 28.52 -1.74 -2.08
C VAL A 248 28.38 -2.87 -3.12
N ASN A 249 27.55 -3.88 -2.86
CA ASN A 249 27.35 -5.02 -3.75
C ASN A 249 26.07 -4.92 -4.59
N ASN A 250 25.51 -3.71 -4.72
CA ASN A 250 24.18 -3.42 -5.28
C ASN A 250 23.02 -4.11 -4.53
N GLY A 251 23.28 -4.63 -3.33
CA GLY A 251 22.21 -5.01 -2.40
C GLY A 251 21.60 -3.79 -1.74
N VAL A 252 20.52 -3.99 -1.00
CA VAL A 252 19.83 -2.94 -0.24
C VAL A 252 19.68 -3.41 1.20
N LEU A 253 20.11 -2.58 2.15
CA LEU A 253 19.88 -2.81 3.57
C LEU A 253 18.71 -1.93 4.02
N ILE A 254 17.70 -2.54 4.61
CA ILE A 254 16.55 -1.86 5.23
C ILE A 254 16.67 -2.09 6.73
N SER A 255 16.74 -1.03 7.54
CA SER A 255 17.03 -1.17 8.97
C SER A 255 16.35 -0.13 9.84
N GLY A 256 16.18 -0.45 11.12
CA GLY A 256 15.62 0.44 12.13
C GLY A 256 15.23 -0.34 13.39
N ASN A 257 15.15 0.35 14.53
CA ASN A 257 14.78 -0.24 15.82
C ASN A 257 15.58 -1.51 16.23
N GLY A 258 16.83 -1.62 15.79
CA GLY A 258 17.68 -2.80 16.05
C GLY A 258 17.39 -4.02 15.17
N ARG A 259 16.54 -3.87 14.15
CA ARG A 259 16.21 -4.89 13.16
C ARG A 259 16.73 -4.51 11.78
N SER A 260 16.97 -5.51 10.93
CA SER A 260 17.45 -5.27 9.56
C SER A 260 17.12 -6.39 8.59
N VAL A 261 16.90 -6.06 7.33
CA VAL A 261 16.79 -7.01 6.21
C VAL A 261 17.79 -6.62 5.12
N LEU A 262 18.62 -7.58 4.70
CA LEU A 262 19.51 -7.41 3.56
C LEU A 262 18.90 -8.07 2.32
N LEU A 263 18.70 -7.27 1.28
CA LEU A 263 18.23 -7.70 -0.03
C LEU A 263 19.41 -7.72 -1.01
N ALA A 264 19.49 -8.76 -1.83
CA ALA A 264 20.38 -8.80 -2.99
C ALA A 264 19.55 -8.84 -4.27
N PRO A 265 20.03 -8.24 -5.38
CA PRO A 265 19.34 -8.33 -6.66
C PRO A 265 19.19 -9.79 -7.06
N ASN A 266 17.96 -10.21 -7.34
CA ASN A 266 17.72 -11.54 -7.84
C ASN A 266 18.05 -11.57 -9.34
N ARG A 267 19.28 -11.97 -9.68
CA ARG A 267 19.73 -12.08 -11.08
C ARG A 267 19.23 -13.36 -11.77
N GLY A 268 18.12 -13.92 -11.31
CA GLY A 268 17.47 -15.06 -11.96
C GLY A 268 17.26 -14.77 -13.46
N GLU A 269 17.67 -15.71 -14.31
CA GLU A 269 17.60 -15.62 -15.76
C GLU A 269 16.21 -15.11 -16.20
N ALA A 270 16.19 -14.13 -17.11
CA ALA A 270 14.98 -13.56 -17.68
C ALA A 270 14.00 -14.69 -18.06
N ARG A 271 12.87 -14.77 -17.35
CA ARG A 271 11.77 -15.68 -17.68
C ARG A 271 10.95 -15.10 -18.81
#